data_AF-A0A0X1U7R5-F1
#
_entry.id   AF-A0A0X1U7R5-F1
#
_cell.length_a   1.000
_cell.length_b   1.000
_cell.length_c   1.000
_cell.angle_alpha   90.00
_cell.angle_beta   90.00
_cell.angle_gamma   90.00
#
_symmetry.space_group_name_H-M   'P 1'
#
loop_
_entity.id
_entity.type
_entity.pdbx_description
1 polymer ?
#
loop_
_entity_poly.entity_id
_entity_poly.type
_entity_poly.pdbx_seq_one_letter_code
_entity_poly.pdbx_strand_id
1 'polypeptide(L)'
;MKKDNIRDYATEAFRYYAACGQRTSEELKQQVKKQIYDQSKRERIRSGSGAHSDYTAYSVMAADDEMYEMAAEFLDIIAVEKTMKQLTCDQKKAVEIVYFTDAGRELEKGDISKRVHKAEIEIPASSMSIYRWLRNARYIFSKERGLRIIK
;
A
#
# COMPACT_ATOMS: atom_id res chain seq x y z
N MET A 1 6.26 -10.58 22.48
CA MET A 1 6.71 -10.58 21.06
C MET A 1 7.99 -9.77 20.95
N LYS A 2 9.10 -10.32 20.45
CA LYS A 2 10.30 -9.53 20.11
C LYS A 2 9.92 -8.38 19.15
N LYS A 3 10.58 -7.23 19.29
CA LYS A 3 10.39 -6.08 18.39
C LYS A 3 10.89 -6.51 17.01
N ASP A 4 9.98 -6.49 16.05
CA ASP A 4 10.27 -6.81 14.65
C ASP A 4 10.60 -5.48 13.99
N ASN A 5 11.80 -5.34 13.43
CA ASN A 5 12.33 -4.05 12.94
C ASN A 5 11.46 -3.44 11.82
N ILE A 6 10.66 -4.29 11.16
CA ILE A 6 9.76 -3.96 10.06
C ILE A 6 8.31 -3.70 10.49
N ARG A 7 7.96 -3.86 11.78
CA ARG A 7 6.56 -3.86 12.22
C ARG A 7 5.85 -2.56 11.86
N ASP A 8 6.42 -1.45 12.30
CA ASP A 8 5.78 -0.14 12.20
C ASP A 8 5.69 0.27 10.74
N TYR A 9 6.77 0.05 9.97
CA TYR A 9 6.79 0.27 8.52
C TYR A 9 5.72 -0.55 7.78
N ALA A 10 5.64 -1.86 8.03
CA ALA A 10 4.66 -2.70 7.37
C ALA A 10 3.23 -2.31 7.77
N THR A 11 3.00 -1.97 9.04
CA THR A 11 1.70 -1.46 9.50
C THR A 11 1.31 -0.19 8.76
N GLU A 12 2.20 0.78 8.63
CA GLU A 12 1.92 1.99 7.86
C GLU A 12 1.70 1.72 6.37
N ALA A 13 2.44 0.78 5.75
CA ALA A 13 2.21 0.40 4.36
C ALA A 13 0.79 -0.19 4.13
N PHE A 14 0.33 -1.10 5.00
CA PHE A 14 -1.04 -1.63 4.93
C PHE A 14 -2.10 -0.54 5.13
N ARG A 15 -1.84 0.41 6.03
CA ARG A 15 -2.74 1.54 6.29
C ARG A 15 -2.78 2.50 5.11
N TYR A 16 -1.62 2.86 4.57
CA TYR A 16 -1.52 3.71 3.39
C TYR A 16 -2.29 3.10 2.21
N TYR A 17 -2.09 1.80 1.95
CA TYR A 17 -2.85 1.07 0.93
C TYR A 17 -4.38 1.20 1.10
N ALA A 18 -4.87 1.06 2.34
CA ALA A 18 -6.28 1.22 2.64
C ALA A 18 -6.77 2.66 2.48
N ALA A 19 -5.97 3.64 2.90
CA ALA A 19 -6.27 5.07 2.73
C ALA A 19 -6.32 5.47 1.25
N CYS A 20 -5.54 4.81 0.39
CA CYS A 20 -5.59 4.98 -1.07
C CYS A 20 -6.80 4.29 -1.75
N GLY A 21 -7.69 3.66 -0.98
CA GLY A 21 -8.89 3.01 -1.49
C GLY A 21 -8.68 1.58 -1.99
N GLN A 22 -7.61 0.90 -1.56
CA GLN A 22 -7.31 -0.50 -1.91
C GLN A 22 -7.18 -0.75 -3.42
N ARG A 23 -6.67 0.22 -4.16
CA ARG A 23 -6.46 0.14 -5.60
C ARG A 23 -5.47 -0.98 -5.94
N THR A 24 -5.78 -1.73 -6.99
CA THR A 24 -4.87 -2.72 -7.57
C THR A 24 -3.63 -2.03 -8.15
N SER A 25 -2.52 -2.75 -8.26
CA SER A 25 -1.30 -2.23 -8.89
C SER A 25 -1.51 -1.78 -10.34
N GLU A 26 -2.46 -2.38 -11.05
CA GLU A 26 -2.84 -2.01 -12.41
C GLU A 26 -3.59 -0.67 -12.43
N GLU A 27 -4.57 -0.49 -11.56
CA GLU A 27 -5.31 0.78 -11.43
C GLU A 27 -4.37 1.91 -10.99
N LEU A 28 -3.43 1.63 -10.10
CA LEU A 28 -2.46 2.61 -9.63
C LEU A 28 -1.51 3.06 -10.77
N LYS A 29 -1.01 2.11 -11.57
CA LYS A 29 -0.22 2.42 -12.77
C LYS A 29 -1.02 3.25 -13.78
N GLN A 30 -2.28 2.91 -14.00
CA GLN A 30 -3.14 3.67 -14.92
C GLN A 30 -3.41 5.07 -14.41
N GLN A 31 -3.67 5.24 -13.12
CA GLN A 31 -3.92 6.55 -12.52
C GLN A 31 -2.71 7.47 -12.66
N VAL A 32 -1.51 6.96 -12.40
CA VAL A 32 -0.30 7.79 -12.47
C VAL A 32 0.03 8.15 -13.91
N LYS A 33 -0.07 7.20 -14.84
CA LYS A 33 -0.02 7.52 -16.28
C LYS A 33 -1.02 8.62 -16.67
N LYS A 34 -2.24 8.56 -16.13
CA LYS A 34 -3.27 9.58 -16.36
C LYS A 34 -2.92 10.93 -15.72
N GLN A 35 -2.40 10.96 -14.50
CA GLN A 35 -2.00 12.19 -13.80
C GLN A 35 -0.88 12.92 -14.55
N ILE A 36 0.15 12.19 -14.98
CA ILE A 36 1.23 12.76 -15.81
C ILE A 36 0.68 13.27 -17.14
N TYR A 37 -0.21 12.50 -17.81
CA TYR A 37 -0.85 12.95 -19.04
C TYR A 37 -1.69 14.22 -18.86
N ASP A 38 -2.44 14.32 -17.76
CA ASP A 38 -3.28 15.50 -17.47
C ASP A 38 -2.44 16.71 -17.07
N GLN A 39 -1.35 16.52 -16.32
CA GLN A 39 -0.40 17.58 -15.94
C GLN A 39 0.32 18.14 -17.17
N SER A 40 0.88 17.26 -17.99
CA SER A 40 1.54 17.60 -19.25
C SER A 40 0.59 18.34 -20.21
N LYS A 41 -0.68 17.91 -20.31
CA LYS A 41 -1.72 18.63 -21.07
C LYS A 41 -2.02 20.02 -20.50
N ARG A 42 -2.05 20.19 -19.18
CA ARG A 42 -2.26 21.51 -18.54
C ARG A 42 -1.09 22.46 -18.78
N GLU A 43 0.13 21.94 -18.72
CA GLU A 43 1.35 22.70 -19.05
C GLU A 43 1.35 23.14 -20.51
N ARG A 44 0.91 22.29 -21.44
CA ARG A 44 0.70 22.65 -22.86
C ARG A 44 -0.27 23.82 -23.05
N ILE A 45 -1.39 23.83 -22.33
CA ILE A 45 -2.37 24.93 -22.39
C ILE A 45 -1.75 26.23 -21.85
N ARG A 46 -0.94 26.14 -20.79
CA ARG A 46 -0.26 27.30 -20.18
C ARG A 46 0.89 27.85 -21.03
N SER A 47 1.61 26.99 -21.74
CA SER A 47 2.83 27.35 -22.50
C SER A 47 2.57 27.71 -23.96
N GLY A 48 1.35 27.53 -24.48
CA GLY A 48 0.94 28.01 -25.80
C GLY A 48 1.60 27.30 -26.99
N SER A 49 2.32 26.18 -26.77
CA SER A 49 3.04 25.48 -27.83
C SER A 49 2.18 24.42 -28.55
N GLY A 50 2.12 24.55 -29.87
CA GLY A 50 1.46 23.63 -30.80
C GLY A 50 2.14 22.25 -30.85
N ALA A 51 1.34 21.24 -31.21
CA ALA A 51 1.67 19.82 -31.11
C ALA A 51 2.98 19.40 -31.82
N HIS A 52 3.89 18.77 -31.08
CA HIS A 52 4.96 17.92 -31.63
C HIS A 52 4.76 16.46 -31.20
N SER A 53 4.94 15.55 -32.16
CA SER A 53 4.69 14.11 -32.06
C SER A 53 5.62 13.36 -31.10
N ASP A 54 6.77 13.94 -30.74
CA ASP A 54 7.77 13.34 -29.84
C ASP A 54 7.44 13.49 -28.35
N TYR A 55 6.38 14.24 -28.03
CA TYR A 55 5.99 14.50 -26.65
C TYR A 55 5.40 13.29 -25.93
N THR A 56 4.81 12.34 -26.68
CA THR A 56 4.31 11.07 -26.09
C THR A 56 5.47 10.30 -25.45
N ALA A 57 6.64 10.30 -26.07
CA ALA A 57 7.83 9.69 -25.50
C ALA A 57 8.33 10.47 -24.27
N TYR A 58 8.37 11.80 -24.35
CA TYR A 58 8.75 12.66 -23.20
C TYR A 58 7.80 12.50 -22.00
N SER A 59 6.49 12.37 -22.25
CA SER A 59 5.48 12.17 -21.21
C SER A 59 5.60 10.79 -20.56
N VAL A 60 5.99 9.77 -21.33
CA VAL A 60 6.28 8.44 -20.81
C VAL A 60 7.56 8.46 -19.97
N MET A 61 8.61 9.18 -20.41
CA MET A 61 9.85 9.31 -19.65
C MET A 61 9.65 10.10 -18.35
N ALA A 62 8.92 11.22 -18.38
CA ALA A 62 8.57 11.98 -17.18
C ALA A 62 7.66 11.16 -16.24
N ALA A 63 6.79 10.31 -16.80
CA ALA A 63 6.01 9.36 -16.00
C ALA A 63 6.90 8.33 -15.31
N ASP A 64 7.91 7.81 -16.01
CA ASP A 64 8.88 6.89 -15.42
C ASP A 64 9.67 7.60 -14.30
N ASP A 65 10.11 8.84 -14.49
CA ASP A 65 10.82 9.65 -13.49
C ASP A 65 9.96 9.97 -12.24
N GLU A 66 8.70 10.39 -12.41
CA GLU A 66 7.80 10.63 -11.27
C GLU A 66 7.40 9.32 -10.58
N MET A 67 7.28 8.23 -11.33
CA MET A 67 7.19 6.88 -10.78
C MET A 67 8.46 6.49 -10.01
N TYR A 68 9.64 6.97 -10.39
CA TYR A 68 10.88 6.81 -9.64
C TYR A 68 10.88 7.65 -8.34
N GLU A 69 10.35 8.88 -8.37
CA GLU A 69 10.24 9.74 -7.18
C GLU A 69 9.27 9.16 -6.14
N MET A 70 8.12 8.65 -6.59
CA MET A 70 7.14 7.95 -5.74
C MET A 70 7.42 6.44 -5.60
N ALA A 71 8.54 5.94 -6.12
CA ALA A 71 8.78 4.50 -6.27
C ALA A 71 8.61 3.72 -4.98
N ALA A 72 9.00 4.30 -3.85
CA ALA A 72 8.90 3.63 -2.56
C ALA A 72 7.44 3.30 -2.18
N GLU A 73 6.53 4.26 -2.35
CA GLU A 73 5.10 4.11 -2.03
C GLU A 73 4.41 3.14 -3.00
N PHE A 74 4.76 3.23 -4.28
CA PHE A 74 4.27 2.28 -5.29
C PHE A 74 4.67 0.85 -4.98
N LEU A 75 5.94 0.64 -4.63
CA LEU A 75 6.44 -0.66 -4.25
C LEU A 75 5.75 -1.19 -3.00
N ASP A 76 5.36 -0.31 -2.07
CA ASP A 76 4.58 -0.68 -0.89
C ASP A 76 3.17 -1.12 -1.26
N ILE A 77 2.46 -0.37 -2.11
CA ILE A 77 1.13 -0.77 -2.58
C ILE A 77 1.19 -2.10 -3.33
N ILE A 78 2.16 -2.28 -4.23
CA ILE A 78 2.35 -3.53 -4.96
C ILE A 78 2.62 -4.69 -3.99
N ALA A 79 3.49 -4.49 -3.00
CA ALA A 79 3.82 -5.51 -2.02
C ALA A 79 2.62 -5.86 -1.12
N VAL A 80 1.83 -4.88 -0.70
CA VAL A 80 0.59 -5.09 0.05
C VAL A 80 -0.42 -5.87 -0.79
N GLU A 81 -0.66 -5.49 -2.04
CA GLU A 81 -1.59 -6.19 -2.92
C GLU A 81 -1.19 -7.66 -3.11
N LYS A 82 0.08 -7.93 -3.44
CA LYS A 82 0.60 -9.30 -3.56
C LYS A 82 0.49 -10.08 -2.25
N THR A 83 0.71 -9.43 -1.12
CA THR A 83 0.54 -10.04 0.20
C THR A 83 -0.92 -10.43 0.43
N MET A 84 -1.86 -9.50 0.19
CA MET A 84 -3.29 -9.76 0.33
C MET A 84 -3.76 -10.88 -0.60
N LYS A 85 -3.15 -11.08 -1.77
CA LYS A 85 -3.44 -12.23 -2.65
C LYS A 85 -2.98 -13.57 -2.06
N GLN A 86 -1.90 -13.61 -1.28
CA GLN A 86 -1.33 -14.83 -0.68
C GLN A 86 -1.96 -15.24 0.65
N LEU A 87 -2.65 -14.34 1.34
CA LEU A 87 -3.31 -14.64 2.61
C LEU A 87 -4.56 -15.51 2.44
N THR A 88 -4.91 -16.30 3.45
CA THR A 88 -6.21 -17.00 3.51
C THR A 88 -7.35 -16.01 3.77
N CYS A 89 -8.61 -16.40 3.56
CA CYS A 89 -9.77 -15.52 3.79
C CYS A 89 -9.77 -14.93 5.20
N ASP A 90 -9.56 -15.74 6.24
CA ASP A 90 -9.53 -15.28 7.63
C ASP A 90 -8.34 -14.35 7.91
N GLN A 91 -7.17 -14.63 7.32
CA GLN A 91 -6.00 -13.79 7.46
C GLN A 91 -6.19 -12.41 6.82
N LYS A 92 -6.82 -12.37 5.63
CA LYS A 92 -7.17 -11.10 4.96
C LYS A 92 -8.14 -10.30 5.81
N LYS A 93 -9.22 -10.92 6.29
CA LYS A 93 -10.21 -10.27 7.15
C LYS A 93 -9.57 -9.71 8.43
N ALA A 94 -8.64 -10.45 9.03
CA ALA A 94 -7.90 -9.96 10.19
C ALA A 94 -7.03 -8.73 9.87
N VAL A 95 -6.35 -8.71 8.72
CA VAL A 95 -5.57 -7.56 8.25
C VAL A 95 -6.48 -6.36 8.01
N GLU A 96 -7.61 -6.56 7.35
CA GLU A 96 -8.59 -5.50 7.05
C GLU A 96 -9.14 -4.87 8.34
N ILE A 97 -9.61 -5.68 9.28
CA ILE A 97 -10.14 -5.17 10.55
C ILE A 97 -9.07 -4.39 11.33
N VAL A 98 -7.83 -4.88 11.35
CA VAL A 98 -6.79 -4.30 12.22
C VAL A 98 -6.08 -3.11 11.58
N TYR A 99 -5.74 -3.19 10.30
CA TYR A 99 -4.97 -2.16 9.60
C TYR A 99 -5.83 -1.26 8.73
N PHE A 100 -6.95 -1.70 8.16
CA PHE A 100 -7.69 -0.85 7.22
C PHE A 100 -8.73 0.03 7.93
N THR A 101 -9.15 -0.33 9.14
CA THR A 101 -10.00 0.51 9.98
C THR A 101 -9.33 1.86 10.26
N ASP A 102 -10.04 2.96 10.00
CA ASP A 102 -9.59 4.34 10.18
C ASP A 102 -8.18 4.59 9.62
N ALA A 103 -7.90 4.04 8.44
CA ALA A 103 -6.57 4.06 7.85
C ALA A 103 -5.97 5.46 7.67
N GLY A 104 -6.80 6.50 7.50
CA GLY A 104 -6.35 7.90 7.40
C GLY A 104 -6.12 8.63 8.73
N ARG A 105 -6.42 8.02 9.89
CA ARG A 105 -6.25 8.63 11.22
C ARG A 105 -4.98 8.13 11.90
N GLU A 106 -4.20 8.96 12.56
CA GLU A 106 -3.05 8.48 13.34
C GLU A 106 -3.43 7.39 14.37
N LEU A 107 -2.56 6.39 14.55
CA LEU A 107 -2.77 5.30 15.51
C LEU A 107 -2.46 5.75 16.93
N GLU A 108 -3.43 5.60 17.82
CA GLU A 108 -3.24 5.85 19.25
C GLU A 108 -2.86 4.56 20.00
N LYS A 109 -2.26 4.74 21.19
CA LYS A 109 -1.91 3.61 22.06
C LYS A 109 -3.17 2.80 22.40
N GLY A 110 -3.17 1.54 21.99
CA GLY A 110 -4.26 0.59 22.25
C GLY A 110 -5.23 0.39 21.09
N ASP A 111 -5.15 1.19 20.02
CA ASP A 111 -6.03 1.04 18.85
C ASP A 111 -5.88 -0.33 18.20
N ILE A 112 -4.65 -0.79 17.98
CA ILE A 112 -4.39 -2.13 17.43
C ILE A 112 -4.97 -3.22 18.34
N SER A 113 -4.82 -3.10 19.66
CA SER A 113 -5.36 -4.08 20.60
C SER A 113 -6.89 -4.13 20.57
N LYS A 114 -7.56 -2.97 20.53
CA LYS A 114 -9.02 -2.88 20.40
C LYS A 114 -9.51 -3.50 19.09
N ARG A 115 -8.82 -3.22 17.97
CA ARG A 115 -9.17 -3.77 16.66
C ARG A 115 -8.91 -5.28 16.58
N VAL A 116 -7.86 -5.78 17.23
CA VAL A 116 -7.63 -7.23 17.37
C VAL A 116 -8.76 -7.88 18.16
N HIS A 117 -9.21 -7.25 19.25
CA HIS A 117 -10.35 -7.77 20.01
C HIS A 117 -11.64 -7.81 19.17
N LYS A 118 -11.88 -6.76 18.36
CA LYS A 118 -12.97 -6.77 17.37
C LYS A 118 -12.82 -7.93 16.37
N ALA A 119 -11.60 -8.20 15.89
CA ALA A 119 -11.34 -9.31 14.98
C ALA A 119 -11.60 -10.68 15.62
N GLU A 120 -11.35 -10.87 16.92
CA GLU A 120 -11.69 -12.12 17.64
C GLU A 120 -13.20 -12.41 17.66
N ILE A 121 -14.02 -11.36 17.67
CA ILE A 121 -15.48 -11.50 17.67
C ILE A 121 -15.98 -11.83 16.25
N GLU A 122 -15.38 -11.21 15.23
CA GLU A 122 -15.80 -11.37 13.82
C GLU A 122 -15.21 -12.60 13.11
N ILE A 123 -14.11 -13.14 13.63
CA ILE A 123 -13.41 -14.30 13.12
C ILE A 123 -13.27 -15.25 14.31
N PRO A 124 -13.77 -16.49 14.25
CA PRO A 124 -13.76 -17.43 15.39
C PRO A 124 -12.33 -17.94 15.68
N ALA A 125 -11.46 -17.05 16.11
CA ALA A 125 -10.04 -17.25 16.35
C ALA A 125 -9.59 -16.39 17.54
N SER A 126 -8.70 -16.94 18.36
CA SER A 126 -8.13 -16.21 19.49
C SER A 126 -7.22 -15.06 19.05
N SER A 127 -7.03 -14.06 19.91
CA SER A 127 -6.11 -12.92 19.70
C SER A 127 -4.71 -13.39 19.38
N MET A 128 -4.24 -14.47 20.01
CA MET A 128 -2.95 -15.07 19.69
C MET A 128 -2.87 -15.51 18.21
N SER A 129 -3.95 -16.11 17.70
CA SER A 129 -4.05 -16.49 16.28
C SER A 129 -4.10 -15.26 15.38
N ILE A 130 -4.86 -14.23 15.75
CA ILE A 130 -4.90 -12.95 15.01
C ILE A 130 -3.50 -12.32 14.96
N TYR A 131 -2.81 -12.17 16.09
CA TYR A 131 -1.44 -11.62 16.12
C TYR A 131 -0.46 -12.44 15.28
N ARG A 132 -0.60 -13.78 15.28
CA ARG A 132 0.20 -14.66 14.43
C ARG A 132 -0.08 -14.43 12.95
N TRP A 133 -1.33 -14.26 12.56
CA TRP A 133 -1.71 -13.94 11.18
C TRP A 133 -1.20 -12.57 10.75
N LEU A 134 -1.34 -11.54 11.59
CA LEU A 134 -0.76 -10.22 11.31
C LEU A 134 0.76 -10.28 11.18
N ARG A 135 1.43 -11.09 12.00
CA ARG A 135 2.87 -11.35 11.85
C ARG A 135 3.20 -12.02 10.51
N ASN A 136 2.40 -13.00 10.10
CA ASN A 136 2.56 -13.67 8.81
C ASN A 136 2.39 -12.69 7.65
N ALA A 137 1.36 -11.82 7.70
CA ALA A 137 1.14 -10.79 6.70
C ALA A 137 2.34 -9.84 6.58
N ARG A 138 2.87 -9.33 7.70
CA ARG A 138 4.07 -8.46 7.68
C ARG A 138 5.31 -9.16 7.14
N TYR A 139 5.45 -10.46 7.40
CA TYR A 139 6.55 -11.26 6.87
C TYR A 139 6.45 -11.45 5.34
N ILE A 140 5.26 -11.77 4.83
CA ILE A 140 5.02 -11.89 3.38
C ILE A 140 5.24 -10.53 2.71
N PHE A 141 4.68 -9.46 3.26
CA PHE A 141 4.89 -8.09 2.78
C PHE A 141 6.38 -7.76 2.67
N SER A 142 7.15 -8.07 3.70
CA SER A 142 8.58 -7.77 3.72
C SER A 142 9.35 -8.53 2.65
N LYS A 143 8.94 -9.76 2.32
CA LYS A 143 9.51 -10.50 1.19
C LYS A 143 9.13 -9.88 -0.15
N GLU A 144 7.85 -9.59 -0.37
CA GLU A 144 7.36 -8.98 -1.60
C GLU A 144 7.99 -7.60 -1.86
N ARG A 145 8.25 -6.87 -0.78
CA ARG A 145 8.87 -5.54 -0.81
C ARG A 145 10.40 -5.57 -0.96
N GLY A 146 11.04 -6.71 -0.67
CA GLY A 146 12.49 -6.87 -0.69
C GLY A 146 13.20 -6.34 0.56
N LEU A 147 12.53 -6.29 1.71
CA LEU A 147 13.10 -5.82 2.98
C LEU A 147 13.96 -6.90 3.65
N ARG A 148 15.00 -6.46 4.36
CA ARG A 148 15.85 -7.34 5.17
C ARG A 148 15.19 -7.61 6.53
N ILE A 149 14.83 -8.87 6.78
CA ILE A 149 14.23 -9.32 8.04
C ILE A 149 15.33 -9.97 8.90
N ILE A 150 15.60 -9.40 10.07
CA ILE A 150 16.52 -9.98 11.05
C ILE A 150 15.70 -10.88 11.97
N LYS A 151 16.01 -12.19 11.99
CA LYS A 151 15.28 -13.20 12.78
C LYS A 151 15.80 -13.29 14.22
#